data_AF-B2A4I7-F1
#
_entry.id   AF-B2A4I7-F1
#
_cell.length_a   1.000
_cell.length_b   1.000
_cell.length_c   1.000
_cell.angle_alpha   90.00
_cell.angle_beta   90.00
_cell.angle_gamma   90.00
#
_symmetry.space_group_name_H-M   'P 1'
#
loop_
_entity.id
_entity.type
_entity.pdbx_description
1 polymer ?
#
loop_
_entity_poly.entity_id
_entity_poly.type
_entity_poly.pdbx_seq_one_letter_code
_entity_poly.pdbx_strand_id
1 'polypeptide(L)' 'MTTIDPKKIVLEWIEENFEKSSIELVDYPMMLGGTLIRDKKGNEMIVYYEFMRNQVNHIILD' A
#
# COMPACT_ATOMS: atom_id res chain seq x y z
N MET A 1 -0.03 18.12 -17.35
CA MET A 1 0.10 16.80 -16.70
C MET A 1 -0.23 16.99 -15.23
N THR A 2 -1.30 16.36 -14.75
CA THR A 2 -1.59 16.30 -13.31
C THR A 2 -0.51 15.42 -12.69
N THR A 3 0.25 15.94 -11.73
CA THR A 3 1.24 15.14 -11.02
C THR A 3 0.49 14.11 -10.17
N ILE A 4 0.63 12.84 -10.54
CA ILE A 4 0.12 11.73 -9.73
C ILE A 4 1.02 11.62 -8.50
N ASP A 5 0.42 11.46 -7.31
CA ASP A 5 1.13 11.13 -6.08
C ASP A 5 0.80 9.68 -5.70
N PRO A 6 1.64 8.71 -6.12
CA PRO A 6 1.40 7.29 -5.86
C PRO A 6 1.28 6.97 -4.38
N LYS A 7 2.01 7.68 -3.51
CA LYS A 7 2.01 7.41 -2.07
C LYS A 7 0.66 7.81 -1.47
N LYS A 8 0.15 8.98 -1.85
CA LYS A 8 -1.18 9.43 -1.42
C LYS A 8 -2.27 8.44 -1.86
N ILE A 9 -2.26 8.00 -3.11
CA ILE A 9 -3.25 7.05 -3.66
C ILE A 9 -3.22 5.73 -2.88
N VAL A 10 -2.03 5.20 -2.60
CA VAL A 10 -1.89 3.96 -1.83
C VAL A 10 -2.40 4.14 -0.40
N LEU A 11 -2.04 5.22 0.29
CA LEU A 11 -2.49 5.47 1.66
C LEU A 11 -4.01 5.65 1.76
N GLU A 12 -4.63 6.33 0.80
CA GLU A 12 -6.10 6.47 0.71
C GLU A 12 -6.77 5.10 0.53
N TRP A 13 -6.25 4.28 -0.38
CA TRP A 13 -6.76 2.93 -0.58
C TRP A 13 -6.62 2.06 0.68
N ILE A 14 -5.49 2.14 1.39
CA ILE A 14 -5.28 1.41 2.65
C ILE A 14 -6.29 1.84 3.71
N GLU A 15 -6.54 3.15 3.85
CA GLU A 15 -7.51 3.69 4.81
C GLU A 15 -8.93 3.21 4.54
N GLU A 16 -9.31 2.99 3.29
CA GLU A 16 -10.62 2.47 2.92
C GLU A 16 -10.76 0.95 3.13
N ASN A 17 -9.66 0.20 3.08
CA ASN A 17 -9.69 -1.27 3.07
C ASN A 17 -9.24 -1.92 4.40
N PHE A 18 -8.59 -1.17 5.29
CA PHE A 18 -8.04 -1.70 6.54
C PHE A 18 -8.43 -0.87 7.76
N GLU A 19 -8.69 -1.59 8.86
CA GLU A 19 -8.86 -0.98 10.18
C GLU A 19 -7.48 -0.53 10.70
N LYS A 20 -7.22 0.79 10.72
CA LYS A 20 -5.93 1.40 11.10
C LYS A 20 -5.38 0.89 12.43
N SER A 21 -6.25 0.59 13.40
CA SER A 21 -5.84 0.08 14.72
C SER A 21 -5.36 -1.39 14.73
N SER A 22 -5.48 -2.08 13.60
CA SER A 22 -5.14 -3.50 13.44
C SER A 22 -3.87 -3.75 12.64
N ILE A 23 -3.29 -2.71 12.04
CA ILE A 23 -2.16 -2.80 11.12
C ILE A 23 -1.07 -1.77 11.41
N GLU A 24 0.17 -2.10 11.07
CA GLU A 24 1.30 -1.18 11.01
C GLU A 24 1.65 -0.90 9.55
N LEU A 25 2.00 0.35 9.25
CA LEU A 25 2.42 0.78 7.92
C LEU A 25 3.91 1.08 7.94
N VAL A 26 4.65 0.42 7.06
CA VAL A 26 6.10 0.63 6.85
C VAL A 26 6.31 1.07 5.42
N ASP A 27 7.16 2.10 5.20
CA ASP A 27 7.46 2.56 3.85
C ASP A 27 8.19 1.50 3.04
N TYR A 28 7.79 1.31 1.77
CA TYR A 28 8.38 0.32 0.88
C TYR A 28 8.82 0.98 -0.44
N PRO A 29 9.97 1.69 -0.44
CA PRO A 29 10.37 2.58 -1.54
C PRO A 29 10.73 1.86 -2.84
N MET A 30 10.86 0.53 -2.83
CA MET A 30 11.14 -0.26 -4.04
C MET A 30 9.95 -0.32 -5.01
N MET A 31 8.74 0.05 -4.57
CA MET A 31 7.53 0.09 -5.38
C MET A 31 6.92 1.50 -5.36
N LEU A 32 6.28 1.90 -6.45
CA LEU A 32 5.65 3.23 -6.54
C LEU A 32 4.54 3.38 -5.48
N GLY A 33 4.71 4.33 -4.56
CA GLY A 33 3.81 4.49 -3.42
C GLY A 33 3.82 3.31 -2.44
N GLY A 34 4.82 2.44 -2.56
CA GLY A 34 4.88 1.17 -1.84
C GLY A 34 4.76 1.35 -0.34
N THR A 35 3.90 0.54 0.27
CA THR A 35 3.67 0.50 1.70
C THR A 35 3.51 -0.95 2.11
N LEU A 36 4.38 -1.41 3.01
CA LEU A 36 4.26 -2.71 3.66
C LEU A 36 3.26 -2.57 4.82
N ILE A 37 2.25 -3.44 4.80
CA ILE A 37 1.28 -3.61 5.86
C ILE A 37 1.68 -4.83 6.67
N ARG A 38 1.71 -4.68 8.00
CA ARG A 38 1.88 -5.78 8.95
C ARG A 38 0.68 -5.86 9.87
N ASP A 39 0.07 -7.02 10.00
CA ASP A 39 -1.00 -7.21 10.99
C ASP A 39 -0.47 -7.70 12.35
N LYS A 40 -1.35 -7.75 13.35
CA LYS A 40 -1.01 -8.23 14.71
C LYS A 40 -0.62 -9.71 14.79
N LYS A 41 -0.86 -10.48 13.74
CA LYS A 41 -0.51 -11.91 13.64
C LYS A 41 0.83 -12.11 12.94
N GLY A 42 1.45 -11.03 12.44
CA GLY A 42 2.70 -11.07 11.70
C GLY A 42 2.54 -11.34 10.21
N ASN A 43 1.30 -11.32 9.69
CA ASN A 43 1.10 -11.42 8.24
C ASN A 43 1.53 -10.12 7.58
N GLU A 44 2.19 -10.24 6.42
CA GLU A 44 2.75 -9.13 5.69
C GLU A 44 2.12 -9.00 4.29
N MET A 45 1.84 -7.77 3.87
CA MET A 45 1.33 -7.49 2.53
C MET A 45 1.92 -6.17 2.02
N ILE A 46 2.43 -6.14 0.80
CA ILE A 46 2.90 -4.90 0.15
C ILE A 46 1.76 -4.36 -0.71
N VAL A 47 1.38 -3.10 -0.49
CA VAL A 47 0.44 -2.35 -1.33
C VAL A 47 1.21 -1.29 -2.11
N TYR A 48 0.91 -1.14 -3.40
CA TYR A 48 1.60 -0.21 -4.28
C TYR A 48 0.70 0.25 -5.42
N TYR A 49 1.10 1.32 -6.09
CA TYR A 49 0.42 1.82 -7.27
C TYR A 49 1.04 1.22 -8.54
N GLU A 50 0.24 0.48 -9.31
CA GLU A 50 0.62 -0.13 -10.57
C GLU A 50 0.39 0.87 -11.73
N PHE A 51 1.42 1.65 -12.06
CA PHE A 51 1.33 2.71 -13.08
C PHE A 51 0.80 2.23 -14.44
N MET A 52 1.23 1.03 -14.89
CA MET A 52 0.83 0.48 -16.20
C MET A 52 -0.68 0.23 -16.30
N ARG A 53 -1.34 -0.06 -15.19
CA ARG A 53 -2.78 -0.34 -15.12
C ARG A 53 -3.57 0.80 -14.47
N ASN A 54 -2.90 1.85 -14.00
CA ASN A 54 -3.49 2.98 -13.31
C ASN A 54 -4.39 2.54 -12.13
N GLN A 55 -3.90 1.63 -11.27
CA GLN A 55 -4.66 1.09 -10.14
C GLN A 55 -3.75 0.78 -8.94
N VAL A 56 -4.34 0.64 -7.75
CA VAL A 56 -3.66 0.08 -6.58
C VAL A 56 -3.68 -1.44 -6.67
N ASN A 57 -2.55 -2.08 -6.38
CA ASN A 57 -2.39 -3.53 -6.37
C ASN A 57 -1.61 -3.96 -5.11
N HIS A 58 -1.63 -5.25 -4.79
CA HIS A 58 -0.97 -5.77 -3.60
C HIS A 58 -0.36 -7.16 -3.81
N ILE A 59 0.63 -7.50 -2.98
CA ILE A 59 1.29 -8.80 -2.93
C ILE A 59 1.29 -9.26 -1.48
N ILE A 60 0.80 -10.47 -1.22
CA ILE A 60 0.87 -11.13 0.09
C ILE A 60 2.25 -11.80 0.20
N LEU A 61 2.92 -11.64 1.34
CA LEU A 61 4.19 -12.30 1.63
C LEU A 61 3.90 -13.52 2.53
N ASP A 62 4.34 -14.71 2.08
CA ASP A 62 4.30 -15.97 2.85
C ASP A 62 5.57 -16.16 3.71
#